data_AF-A0A2T2RCZ8-F1
#
_entry.id   AF-A0A2T2RCZ8-F1
#
_cell.length_a   1.000
_cell.length_b   1.000
_cell.length_c   1.000
_cell.angle_alpha   90.00
_cell.angle_beta   90.00
_cell.angle_gamma   90.00
#
_symmetry.space_group_name_H-M   'P 1'
#
loop_
_entity.id
_entity.type
_entity.pdbx_description
1 polymer ?
#
loop_
_entity_poly.entity_id
_entity_poly.type
_entity_poly.pdbx_seq_one_letter_code
_entity_poly.pdbx_strand_id
1 'polypeptide(L)' 'MIREALAGKRVLITGVTGFLGQAVLERVLSELPETRVIALVRPRGRRSGRDRLVQLADKPV' A
#
# COMPACT_ATOMS: atom_id res chain seq x y z
N MET A 1 7.30 1.74 -18.95
CA MET A 1 6.56 0.46 -19.09
C MET A 1 5.58 0.19 -17.95
N ILE A 2 5.96 0.26 -16.65
CA ILE A 2 5.01 0.02 -15.54
C ILE A 2 4.07 1.22 -15.30
N ARG A 3 4.57 2.45 -15.38
CA ARG A 3 3.78 3.66 -15.16
C ARG A 3 2.62 3.76 -16.12
N GLU A 4 2.88 3.62 -17.41
CA GLU A 4 1.84 3.67 -18.45
C GLU A 4 0.87 2.49 -18.31
N ALA A 5 1.38 1.31 -17.94
CA ALA A 5 0.55 0.13 -17.75
C ALA A 5 -0.39 0.24 -16.55
N LEU A 6 -0.08 1.05 -15.54
CA LEU A 6 -0.89 1.18 -14.31
C LEU A 6 -1.61 2.53 -14.18
N ALA A 7 -1.33 3.49 -15.06
CA ALA A 7 -1.98 4.80 -15.09
C ALA A 7 -3.52 4.66 -15.08
N GLY A 8 -4.18 5.37 -14.16
CA GLY A 8 -5.64 5.35 -13.98
C GLY A 8 -6.23 4.04 -13.44
N LYS A 9 -5.41 3.00 -13.21
CA LYS A 9 -5.90 1.69 -12.74
C LYS A 9 -6.06 1.65 -11.23
N ARG A 10 -6.89 0.70 -10.78
CA ARG A 10 -7.04 0.33 -9.37
C ARG A 10 -6.29 -0.97 -9.12
N VAL A 11 -5.37 -0.97 -8.16
CA VAL A 11 -4.53 -2.14 -7.85
C VAL A 11 -4.81 -2.60 -6.43
N LEU A 12 -5.14 -3.88 -6.28
CA LEU A 12 -5.25 -4.53 -4.97
C LEU A 12 -3.88 -5.03 -4.53
N ILE A 13 -3.41 -4.57 -3.36
CA ILE A 13 -2.17 -5.05 -2.74
C ILE A 13 -2.52 -5.84 -1.47
N THR A 14 -2.13 -7.10 -1.46
CA THR A 14 -2.17 -7.98 -0.28
C THR A 14 -0.80 -8.03 0.39
N GLY A 15 -0.74 -8.36 1.68
CA GLY A 15 0.56 -8.50 2.38
C GLY A 15 1.30 -7.17 2.61
N VAL A 16 0.62 -6.04 2.42
CA VAL A 16 1.12 -4.65 2.58
C VAL A 16 1.78 -4.37 3.94
N THR A 17 1.37 -5.06 5.03
CA THR A 17 2.02 -4.88 6.34
C THR A 17 3.33 -5.65 6.51
N GLY A 18 3.73 -6.48 5.54
CA GLY A 18 4.99 -7.23 5.55
C GLY A 18 6.19 -6.38 5.12
N PHE A 19 7.38 -6.97 5.10
CA PHE A 19 8.64 -6.30 4.72
C PHE A 19 8.59 -5.75 3.27
N LEU A 20 8.46 -6.64 2.28
CA LEU A 20 8.39 -6.23 0.88
C LEU A 20 7.11 -5.44 0.55
N GLY A 21 5.99 -5.81 1.17
CA GLY A 21 4.70 -5.16 0.93
C GLY A 21 4.72 -3.66 1.27
N GLN A 22 5.47 -3.25 2.29
CA GLN A 22 5.68 -1.84 2.63
C GLN A 22 6.45 -1.11 1.53
N ALA A 23 7.58 -1.66 1.08
CA ALA A 23 8.39 -1.07 0.02
C ALA A 23 7.62 -0.96 -1.30
N VAL A 24 6.81 -1.97 -1.65
CA VAL A 24 5.96 -1.92 -2.84
C VAL A 24 4.88 -0.85 -2.70
N LEU A 25 4.23 -0.74 -1.53
CA LEU A 25 3.24 0.31 -1.28
C LEU A 25 3.87 1.71 -1.42
N GLU A 26 5.02 1.94 -0.78
CA GLU A 26 5.78 3.19 -0.87
C GLU A 26 6.08 3.51 -2.34
N ARG A 27 6.70 2.58 -3.06
CA ARG A 27 7.04 2.74 -4.47
C ARG A 27 5.84 3.10 -5.35
N VAL A 28 4.70 2.42 -5.16
CA VAL A 28 3.48 2.69 -5.93
C VAL A 28 2.93 4.07 -5.62
N LEU A 29 2.87 4.46 -4.34
CA LEU A 29 2.34 5.77 -3.95
C LEU A 29 3.26 6.93 -4.37
N SER A 30 4.58 6.74 -4.25
CA SER A 30 5.60 7.75 -4.60
C SER A 30 5.75 7.90 -6.11
N GLU A 31 5.79 6.79 -6.85
CA GLU A 31 6.08 6.83 -8.28
C GLU A 31 4.83 6.79 -9.15
N LEU A 32 3.67 6.27 -8.75
CA LEU A 32 2.53 6.06 -9.64
C LEU A 32 1.30 6.91 -9.23
N PRO A 33 1.31 8.24 -9.44
CA PRO A 33 0.32 9.16 -8.89
C PRO A 33 -1.10 8.95 -9.43
N GLU A 34 -1.22 8.38 -10.63
CA GLU A 34 -2.51 8.08 -11.26
C GLU A 34 -3.07 6.70 -10.85
N THR A 35 -2.31 5.91 -10.10
CA THR A 35 -2.73 4.57 -9.66
C THR A 35 -3.45 4.67 -8.32
N ARG A 36 -4.62 4.05 -8.22
CA ARG A 36 -5.36 3.95 -6.94
C ARG A 36 -5.08 2.62 -6.26
N VAL A 37 -4.51 2.66 -5.07
CA VAL A 37 -4.24 1.47 -4.27
C VAL A 37 -5.46 1.06 -3.43
N ILE A 38 -5.77 -0.23 -3.42
CA ILE A 38 -6.66 -0.88 -2.47
C ILE A 38 -5.81 -1.83 -1.64
N ALA A 39 -5.85 -1.71 -0.31
CA ALA A 39 -5.06 -2.53 0.59
C ALA A 39 -5.94 -3.52 1.35
N LEU A 40 -5.64 -4.83 1.24
CA LEU A 40 -6.28 -5.85 2.08
C LEU A 40 -5.41 -6.12 3.31
N VAL A 41 -5.89 -5.71 4.47
CA VAL A 41 -5.16 -5.82 5.74
C VAL A 41 -5.95 -6.64 6.75
N ARG A 42 -5.34 -7.72 7.23
CA ARG A 42 -5.90 -8.53 8.33
C ARG A 42 -5.86 -7.73 9.64
N PRO A 43 -6.97 -7.63 10.39
CA PRO A 43 -6.97 -7.10 11.76
C PRO A 43 -6.03 -7.89 12.68
N ARG A 44 -5.55 -7.26 13.77
CA ARG A 44 -4.73 -7.96 14.78
C ARG A 44 -4.95 -7.38 16.18
N GLY A 45 -5.47 -8.21 17.08
CA GLY A 45 -5.86 -7.77 18.41
C GLY A 45 -6.93 -6.67 18.33
N ARG A 46 -6.74 -5.58 19.07
CA ARG A 46 -7.64 -4.42 19.05
C ARG A 46 -7.46 -3.48 17.85
N ARG A 47 -6.44 -3.69 17.00
CA ARG A 47 -6.16 -2.83 15.84
C ARG A 47 -6.90 -3.33 14.61
N SER A 48 -7.68 -2.44 14.00
CA SER A 48 -8.32 -2.69 12.71
C SER A 48 -7.29 -2.77 11.59
N GLY A 49 -7.71 -3.23 10.40
CA GLY A 49 -6.87 -3.19 9.21
C GLY A 49 -6.45 -1.76 8.85
N ARG A 50 -7.35 -0.78 9.04
CA ARG A 50 -7.08 0.64 8.80
C ARG A 50 -6.02 1.17 9.75
N ASP A 51 -6.14 0.91 11.05
CA ASP A 51 -5.15 1.38 12.05
C ASP A 51 -3.75 0.82 11.73
N ARG A 52 -3.70 -0.45 11.33
CA ARG A 52 -2.45 -1.12 10.94
C ARG A 52 -1.86 -0.53 9.66
N LEU A 53 -2.67 -0.05 8.72
CA LEU A 53 -2.23 0.60 7.49
C LEU A 53 -1.71 2.02 7.77
N VAL A 54 -2.45 2.81 8.55
CA VAL A 54 -2.07 4.18 8.93
C VAL A 54 -0.72 4.19 9.65
N GLN A 55 -0.49 3.23 10.56
CA GLN A 55 0.80 3.08 11.25
C GLN A 55 2.00 2.88 10.29
N LEU A 56 1.79 2.43 9.05
CA LEU A 56 2.87 2.31 8.07
C LEU A 56 3.32 3.67 7.54
N ALA A 57 2.41 4.65 7.47
CA ALA A 57 2.70 6.00 6.99
C ALA A 57 3.50 6.83 8.00
N ASP A 58 3.45 6.48 9.29
CA ASP A 58 4.19 7.18 10.34
C ASP A 58 5.67 6.75 10.43
N LYS A 59 6.09 5.75 9.63
CA LYS A 59 7.47 5.27 9.66
C LYS A 59 8.37 6.21 8.85
N PRO A 60 9.55 6.59 9.37
CA PRO A 60 10.55 7.28 8.58
C PRO A 60 11.03 6.38 7.42
N VAL A 61 11.25 7.00 6.26
CA VAL A 61 11.80 6.37 5.04
C VAL A 61 13.31 6.48 5.05
#